data_AF-A0A0M3T9H8-F1
#
_entry.id   AF-A0A0M3T9H8-F1
#
_cell.length_a   1.000
_cell.length_b   1.000
_cell.length_c   1.000
_cell.angle_alpha   90.00
_cell.angle_beta   90.00
_cell.angle_gamma   90.00
#
_symmetry.space_group_name_H-M   'P 1'
#
loop_
_entity.id
_entity.type
_entity.pdbx_description
1 polymer ?
#
loop_
_entity_poly.entity_id
_entity_poly.type
_entity_poly.pdbx_seq_one_letter_code
_entity_poly.pdbx_strand_id
1 'polypeptide(L)'
;MIGVGLMTGVAGGALVMAASASAQSAETCFKYPDGSVYCYEPNDVDYRLGQQGYSGIADGAFDNLASKIEQTTPTEAEVEAAQAELDAANEAAATLNDAQAAVEATLTADNLAAFASVETAEADLASSQEAEAAASTSLADAQTAFNVAADDLTDANQAVTDAQVAVSDAQDAVNAAQAAYDADQTTANLAALNDALADRADAQLALADAEDVRSDALAAANAASADLTAAQTVFDDAVDARIAAADDLTDALAALDTSLASNDDFVDAITDAGYSASASGLTALGDDASTATVAAATEQQQFDSLDDVANTFIRAQEVLTPAAENQNAAIAAASQALLGDPRANETDFEIETVAALVDHETRITANEATLVDHETRITANEATLVDHEDRITTNEANIASNTARITVAETTLVEHDERITANSTAIVAEAETRAAADTMLLEAITSEQNARIAADNAMMAQINNLGGRVGVLESRMNDFDDRLASSTATAIALGGMGFLPDTTFNLAVSGGFYEGANAIAANAGFRVSDNIAITAGVGGGLNKGGKVGGRVGVIFGW
;
A
#
# COMPACT_ATOMS: atom_id res chain seq x y z
N MET A 1 -25.82 47.69 -3.30
CA MET A 1 -26.45 46.35 -3.33
C MET A 1 -27.31 46.14 -2.07
N ILE A 2 -28.22 47.08 -1.79
CA ILE A 2 -29.30 46.99 -0.78
C ILE A 2 -30.51 47.68 -1.45
N GLY A 3 -30.95 47.17 -2.60
CA GLY A 3 -31.90 47.90 -3.46
C GLY A 3 -32.78 47.00 -4.32
N VAL A 4 -32.98 45.74 -3.91
CA VAL A 4 -33.86 44.81 -4.64
C VAL A 4 -34.80 44.04 -3.68
N GLY A 5 -34.76 44.32 -2.37
CA GLY A 5 -35.50 43.53 -1.37
C GLY A 5 -36.59 44.28 -0.58
N LEU A 6 -36.77 45.59 -0.77
CA LEU A 6 -37.59 46.41 0.13
C LEU A 6 -39.07 46.51 -0.27
N MET A 7 -39.46 46.14 -1.49
CA MET A 7 -40.84 46.27 -1.98
C MET A 7 -41.63 44.95 -2.01
N THR A 8 -41.02 43.81 -1.65
CA THR A 8 -41.70 42.50 -1.64
C THR A 8 -42.21 42.09 -0.25
N GLY A 9 -42.10 42.95 0.76
CA GLY A 9 -42.33 42.60 2.17
C GLY A 9 -43.75 42.80 2.69
N VAL A 10 -44.54 43.73 2.13
CA VAL A 10 -45.87 44.07 2.68
C VAL A 10 -46.96 43.28 1.96
N ALA A 11 -46.81 41.96 1.91
CA ALA A 11 -47.92 41.07 1.55
C ALA A 11 -48.79 40.90 2.80
N GLY A 12 -49.74 41.81 2.97
CA GLY A 12 -50.74 41.74 4.03
C GLY A 12 -51.34 40.33 4.11
N GLY A 13 -51.18 39.72 5.28
CA GLY A 13 -51.80 38.47 5.66
C GLY A 13 -53.32 38.59 5.64
N ALA A 14 -53.92 38.48 4.46
CA ALA A 14 -55.31 38.13 4.32
C ALA A 14 -55.43 36.62 4.61
N LEU A 15 -55.80 36.32 5.85
CA LEU A 15 -56.36 35.05 6.27
C LEU A 15 -57.63 34.78 5.44
N VAL A 16 -57.47 34.30 4.21
CA VAL A 16 -58.55 33.68 3.46
C VAL A 16 -58.80 32.34 4.13
N MET A 17 -59.81 32.32 5.00
CA MET A 17 -60.49 31.08 5.35
C MET A 17 -60.93 30.42 4.04
N ALA A 18 -60.17 29.43 3.59
CA ALA A 18 -60.65 28.45 2.65
C ALA A 18 -61.80 27.71 3.33
N ALA A 19 -63.02 28.18 3.10
CA ALA A 19 -64.18 27.31 3.16
C ALA A 19 -63.87 26.14 2.24
N SER A 20 -63.91 24.92 2.78
CA SER A 20 -63.85 23.71 1.98
C SER A 20 -65.10 23.66 1.10
N ALA A 21 -65.00 24.25 -0.09
CA ALA A 21 -65.87 23.92 -1.22
C ALA A 21 -65.49 22.52 -1.71
N SER A 22 -65.77 21.52 -0.88
CA SER A 22 -65.95 20.13 -1.30
C SER A 22 -67.43 19.78 -1.12
N ALA A 23 -68.28 20.52 -1.82
CA ALA A 23 -69.49 19.89 -2.32
C ALA A 23 -69.03 19.00 -3.49
N GLN A 24 -68.60 17.77 -3.17
CA GLN A 24 -68.53 16.69 -4.14
C GLN A 24 -69.88 16.68 -4.86
N SER A 25 -69.87 17.04 -6.14
CA SER A 25 -71.00 16.85 -7.04
C SER A 25 -71.34 15.37 -6.99
N ALA A 26 -72.54 15.05 -6.49
CA ALA A 26 -73.05 13.71 -6.49
C ALA A 26 -73.06 13.17 -7.93
N GLU A 27 -72.24 12.15 -8.21
CA GLU A 27 -72.35 11.32 -9.40
C GLU A 27 -73.80 10.81 -9.49
N THR A 28 -74.54 11.26 -10.50
CA THR A 28 -75.82 10.64 -10.83
C THR A 28 -75.57 9.64 -11.94
N CYS A 29 -75.25 8.41 -11.56
CA CYS A 29 -75.12 7.29 -12.49
C CYS A 29 -76.47 6.59 -12.66
N PHE A 30 -76.99 6.53 -13.90
CA PHE A 30 -78.21 5.78 -14.23
C PHE A 30 -77.85 4.44 -14.86
N LYS A 31 -78.49 3.36 -14.38
CA LYS A 31 -78.30 2.00 -14.90
C LYS A 31 -79.51 1.58 -15.73
N TYR A 32 -79.29 1.30 -17.01
CA TYR A 32 -80.33 0.86 -17.93
C TYR A 32 -80.53 -0.67 -17.88
N PRO A 33 -81.70 -1.19 -18.31
CA PRO A 33 -82.02 -2.62 -18.27
C PRO A 33 -81.13 -3.52 -19.14
N ASP A 34 -80.33 -2.94 -20.03
CA ASP A 34 -79.33 -3.63 -20.86
C ASP A 34 -77.96 -3.79 -20.16
N GLY A 35 -77.84 -3.29 -18.92
CA GLY A 35 -76.64 -3.41 -18.10
C GLY A 35 -75.65 -2.25 -18.22
N SER A 36 -75.91 -1.26 -19.09
CA SER A 36 -75.07 -0.07 -19.22
C SER A 36 -75.29 0.91 -18.06
N VAL A 37 -74.19 1.51 -17.59
CA VAL A 37 -74.19 2.57 -16.56
C VAL A 37 -73.65 3.83 -17.22
N TYR A 38 -74.43 4.91 -17.17
CA TYR A 38 -74.02 6.23 -17.67
C TYR A 38 -73.91 7.19 -16.49
N CYS A 39 -72.74 7.81 -16.35
CA CYS A 39 -72.47 8.89 -15.40
C CYS A 39 -72.22 10.17 -16.21
N TYR A 40 -72.78 11.30 -15.76
CA TYR A 40 -72.65 12.59 -16.43
C TYR A 40 -71.97 13.59 -15.49
N GLU A 41 -70.89 14.21 -15.95
CA GLU A 41 -70.31 15.42 -15.34
C GLU A 41 -70.67 16.64 -16.21
N PRO A 42 -71.18 17.73 -15.61
CA PRO A 42 -71.47 18.94 -16.36
C PRO A 42 -70.16 19.72 -16.53
N ASN A 43 -69.44 19.49 -17.64
CA ASN A 43 -68.69 20.51 -18.41
C ASN A 43 -67.68 19.97 -19.44
N ASP A 44 -67.61 18.66 -19.73
CA ASP A 44 -66.70 18.18 -20.78
C ASP A 44 -67.40 17.92 -22.12
N VAL A 45 -66.73 18.32 -23.20
CA VAL A 45 -67.24 18.29 -24.57
C VAL A 45 -67.07 16.87 -25.11
N ASP A 46 -68.19 16.14 -25.15
CA ASP A 46 -68.31 14.74 -25.57
C ASP A 46 -67.78 14.48 -27.01
N TYR A 47 -66.54 13.99 -27.13
CA TYR A 47 -66.04 13.36 -28.36
C TYR A 47 -66.57 11.92 -28.45
N ARG A 48 -67.74 11.77 -29.07
CA ARG A 48 -68.35 10.48 -29.35
C ARG A 48 -67.50 9.62 -30.30
N LEU A 49 -66.98 8.50 -29.79
CA LEU A 49 -66.54 7.36 -30.61
C LEU A 49 -67.76 6.64 -31.19
N GLY A 50 -68.19 7.08 -32.38
CA GLY A 50 -69.22 6.45 -33.19
C GLY A 50 -68.63 5.79 -34.43
N GLN A 51 -68.70 4.47 -34.49
CA GLN A 51 -68.34 3.60 -35.61
C GLN A 51 -69.11 3.97 -36.91
N GLN A 52 -68.56 4.85 -37.77
CA GLN A 52 -69.07 5.10 -39.13
C GLN A 52 -67.94 5.61 -40.06
N GLY A 53 -67.75 4.92 -41.20
CA GLY A 53 -67.36 5.55 -42.47
C GLY A 53 -65.95 6.16 -42.60
N TYR A 54 -65.00 5.33 -43.02
CA TYR A 54 -63.72 5.73 -43.62
C TYR A 54 -63.97 6.46 -44.97
N SER A 55 -64.22 7.77 -44.94
CA SER A 55 -64.09 8.64 -46.13
C SER A 55 -64.22 10.11 -45.73
N GLY A 56 -63.07 10.78 -45.58
CA GLY A 56 -62.98 12.23 -45.74
C GLY A 56 -62.81 13.04 -44.46
N ILE A 57 -61.65 12.91 -43.81
CA ILE A 57 -60.98 14.05 -43.16
C ILE A 57 -59.50 13.88 -43.51
N ALA A 58 -58.95 14.87 -44.20
CA ALA A 58 -57.56 14.93 -44.62
C ALA A 58 -56.73 15.50 -43.48
N ASP A 59 -55.72 14.75 -43.04
CA ASP A 59 -54.78 15.13 -41.98
C ASP A 59 -53.59 14.15 -42.10
N GLY A 60 -52.41 14.68 -42.42
CA GLY A 60 -51.20 13.94 -42.79
C GLY A 60 -49.92 14.63 -42.35
N ALA A 61 -49.68 14.70 -41.03
CA ALA A 61 -48.45 15.03 -40.30
C ALA A 61 -47.17 15.34 -41.12
N PHE A 62 -46.53 14.29 -41.64
CA PHE A 62 -45.15 14.33 -42.13
C PHE A 62 -44.98 13.88 -43.60
N ASP A 63 -46.07 13.60 -44.31
CA ASP A 63 -46.03 13.24 -45.74
C ASP A 63 -45.66 14.44 -46.66
N ASN A 64 -45.63 15.65 -46.10
CA ASN A 64 -45.30 16.89 -46.81
C ASN A 64 -44.73 17.97 -45.85
N LEU A 65 -43.58 17.69 -45.21
CA LEU A 65 -42.93 18.64 -44.27
C LEU A 65 -42.78 20.04 -44.89
N ALA A 66 -42.40 20.12 -46.18
CA ALA A 66 -42.21 21.40 -46.85
C ALA A 66 -43.49 22.26 -46.88
N SER A 67 -44.64 21.66 -47.23
CA SER A 67 -45.92 22.37 -47.22
C SER A 67 -46.46 22.62 -45.82
N LYS A 68 -46.07 21.81 -44.83
CA LYS A 68 -46.42 21.99 -43.42
C LYS A 68 -45.69 23.16 -42.82
N ILE A 69 -44.37 23.22 -43.00
CA ILE A 69 -43.54 24.38 -42.64
C ILE A 69 -44.16 25.63 -43.26
N GLU A 70 -44.46 25.63 -44.57
CA GLU A 70 -45.07 26.79 -45.24
C GLU A 70 -46.45 27.18 -44.68
N GLN A 71 -47.26 26.24 -44.18
CA GLN A 71 -48.58 26.50 -43.61
C GLN A 71 -48.55 26.93 -42.13
N THR A 72 -47.51 26.53 -41.39
CA THR A 72 -47.38 26.82 -39.95
C THR A 72 -46.37 27.91 -39.65
N THR A 73 -45.58 28.35 -40.63
CA THR A 73 -44.75 29.54 -40.49
C THR A 73 -45.67 30.76 -40.36
N PRO A 74 -45.58 31.53 -39.26
CA PRO A 74 -46.40 32.72 -39.08
C PRO A 74 -46.15 33.72 -40.20
N THR A 75 -47.22 34.40 -40.63
CA THR A 75 -47.12 35.43 -41.67
C THR A 75 -46.40 36.66 -41.14
N GLU A 76 -45.78 37.44 -42.04
CA GLU A 76 -45.11 38.70 -41.69
C GLU A 76 -46.03 39.65 -40.91
N ALA A 77 -47.33 39.66 -41.22
CA ALA A 77 -48.33 40.47 -40.53
C ALA A 77 -48.65 39.96 -39.10
N GLU A 78 -48.60 38.65 -38.86
CA GLU A 78 -48.80 38.07 -37.52
C GLU A 78 -47.59 38.33 -36.61
N VAL A 79 -46.37 38.25 -37.17
CA VAL A 79 -45.14 38.61 -36.46
C VAL A 79 -45.11 40.11 -36.16
N GLU A 80 -45.50 40.97 -37.11
CA GLU A 80 -45.54 42.42 -36.90
C GLU A 80 -46.58 42.83 -35.84
N ALA A 81 -47.75 42.17 -35.80
CA ALA A 81 -48.76 42.40 -34.79
C ALA A 81 -48.29 41.94 -33.38
N ALA A 82 -47.73 40.74 -33.27
CA ALA A 82 -47.22 40.21 -32.01
C ALA A 82 -46.03 41.02 -31.48
N GLN A 83 -45.14 41.48 -32.36
CA GLN A 83 -44.04 42.37 -31.98
C GLN A 83 -44.57 43.72 -31.44
N ALA A 84 -45.62 44.26 -32.05
CA ALA A 84 -46.23 45.51 -31.57
C ALA A 84 -46.87 45.35 -30.17
N GLU A 85 -47.48 44.20 -29.88
CA GLU A 85 -48.04 43.88 -28.56
C GLU A 85 -46.93 43.70 -27.51
N LEU A 86 -45.84 43.01 -27.85
CA LEU A 86 -44.64 42.87 -27.02
C LEU A 86 -43.97 44.23 -26.73
N ASP A 87 -43.81 45.08 -27.75
CA ASP A 87 -43.22 46.41 -27.61
C ASP A 87 -44.05 47.29 -26.68
N ALA A 88 -45.38 47.26 -26.81
CA ALA A 88 -46.30 48.01 -25.94
C ALA A 88 -46.25 47.52 -24.48
N ALA A 89 -46.18 46.20 -24.26
CA ALA A 89 -46.05 45.63 -22.92
C ALA A 89 -44.70 45.96 -22.27
N ASN A 90 -43.61 45.92 -23.05
CA ASN A 90 -42.28 46.32 -22.60
C ASN A 90 -42.20 47.82 -22.26
N GLU A 91 -42.81 48.69 -23.06
CA GLU A 91 -42.86 50.13 -22.80
C GLU A 91 -43.64 50.45 -21.51
N ALA A 92 -44.76 49.76 -21.28
CA ALA A 92 -45.53 49.89 -20.04
C ALA A 92 -44.71 49.44 -18.82
N ALA A 93 -44.03 48.29 -18.91
CA ALA A 93 -43.15 47.80 -17.84
C ALA A 93 -41.98 48.74 -17.57
N ALA A 94 -41.32 49.26 -18.62
CA ALA A 94 -40.23 50.21 -18.49
C ALA A 94 -40.67 51.49 -17.79
N THR A 95 -41.83 52.04 -18.17
CA THR A 95 -42.38 53.27 -17.57
C THR A 95 -42.62 53.11 -16.07
N LEU A 96 -43.22 51.99 -15.64
CA LEU A 96 -43.50 51.73 -14.23
C LEU A 96 -42.24 51.41 -13.42
N ASN A 97 -41.27 50.69 -14.00
CA ASN A 97 -39.97 50.44 -13.37
C ASN A 97 -39.15 51.73 -13.20
N ASP A 98 -39.17 52.62 -14.19
CA ASP A 98 -38.51 53.92 -14.10
C ASP A 98 -39.16 54.80 -13.02
N ALA A 99 -40.50 54.78 -12.93
CA ALA A 99 -41.24 55.44 -11.86
C ALA A 99 -40.88 54.89 -10.47
N GLN A 100 -40.79 53.57 -10.32
CA GLN A 100 -40.34 52.93 -9.08
C GLN A 100 -38.92 53.36 -8.70
N ALA A 101 -37.98 53.33 -9.66
CA ALA A 101 -36.60 53.74 -9.42
C ALA A 101 -36.48 55.21 -9.02
N ALA A 102 -37.29 56.09 -9.64
CA ALA A 102 -37.36 57.50 -9.28
C ALA A 102 -37.86 57.69 -7.85
N VAL A 103 -38.94 56.99 -7.47
CA VAL A 103 -39.49 57.04 -6.10
C VAL A 103 -38.49 56.50 -5.07
N GLU A 104 -37.85 55.36 -5.33
CA GLU A 104 -36.83 54.79 -4.43
C GLU A 104 -35.64 55.73 -4.21
N ALA A 105 -35.22 56.46 -5.26
CA ALA A 105 -34.11 57.42 -5.17
C ALA A 105 -34.41 58.63 -4.26
N THR A 106 -35.68 58.92 -4.00
CA THR A 106 -36.11 60.03 -3.13
C THR A 106 -36.20 59.65 -1.65
N LEU A 107 -36.13 58.36 -1.31
CA LEU A 107 -36.26 57.89 0.08
C LEU A 107 -35.07 58.33 0.93
N THR A 108 -35.38 58.96 2.07
CA THR A 108 -34.37 59.39 3.05
C THR A 108 -34.02 58.28 4.04
N ALA A 109 -32.95 58.48 4.82
CA ALA A 109 -32.59 57.59 5.92
C ALA A 109 -33.72 57.44 6.96
N ASP A 110 -34.49 58.51 7.20
CA ASP A 110 -35.61 58.49 8.13
C ASP A 110 -36.81 57.70 7.57
N ASN A 111 -37.02 57.72 6.26
CA ASN A 111 -38.01 56.86 5.61
C ASN A 111 -37.60 55.39 5.70
N LEU A 112 -36.34 55.08 5.37
CA LEU A 112 -35.80 53.73 5.46
C LEU A 112 -35.84 53.16 6.89
N ALA A 113 -35.58 53.99 7.91
CA ALA A 113 -35.69 53.59 9.31
C ALA A 113 -37.15 53.31 9.72
N ALA A 114 -38.12 54.05 9.16
CA ALA A 114 -39.53 53.79 9.39
C ALA A 114 -39.99 52.48 8.72
N PHE A 115 -39.52 52.17 7.51
CA PHE A 115 -39.75 50.86 6.88
C PHE A 115 -39.19 49.71 7.71
N ALA A 116 -37.96 49.83 8.23
CA ALA A 116 -37.36 48.81 9.09
C ALA A 116 -38.14 48.62 10.41
N SER A 117 -38.73 49.68 10.94
CA SER A 117 -39.60 49.60 12.13
C SER A 117 -40.90 48.82 11.83
N VAL A 118 -41.50 49.02 10.65
CA VAL A 118 -42.67 48.23 10.21
C VAL A 118 -42.30 46.77 10.04
N GLU A 119 -41.20 46.46 9.35
CA GLU A 119 -40.73 45.08 9.16
C GLU A 119 -40.48 44.37 10.50
N THR A 120 -39.90 45.08 11.48
CA THR A 120 -39.69 44.54 12.83
C THR A 120 -41.02 44.26 13.52
N ALA A 121 -41.98 45.20 13.46
CA ALA A 121 -43.28 45.03 14.09
C ALA A 121 -44.12 43.92 13.43
N GLU A 122 -44.01 43.74 12.10
CA GLU A 122 -44.64 42.61 11.39
C GLU A 122 -44.05 41.27 11.84
N ALA A 123 -42.73 41.18 12.00
CA ALA A 123 -42.06 39.97 12.48
C ALA A 123 -42.42 39.65 13.94
N ASP A 124 -42.52 40.66 14.79
CA ASP A 124 -42.94 40.51 16.19
C ASP A 124 -44.42 40.06 16.28
N LEU A 125 -45.31 40.61 15.43
CA LEU A 125 -46.70 40.17 15.36
C LEU A 125 -46.82 38.72 14.89
N ALA A 126 -46.07 38.32 13.85
CA ALA A 126 -46.06 36.94 13.38
C ALA A 126 -45.57 35.98 14.47
N SER A 127 -44.49 36.33 15.17
CA SER A 127 -43.94 35.54 16.28
C SER A 127 -44.94 35.40 17.44
N SER A 128 -45.66 36.47 17.79
CA SER A 128 -46.71 36.41 18.82
C SER A 128 -47.92 35.59 18.39
N GLN A 129 -48.30 35.60 17.11
CA GLN A 129 -49.38 34.74 16.58
C GLN A 129 -49.00 33.25 16.66
N GLU A 130 -47.76 32.89 16.33
CA GLU A 130 -47.25 31.52 16.49
C GLU A 130 -47.25 31.09 17.97
N ALA A 131 -46.82 31.98 18.86
CA ALA A 131 -46.84 31.74 20.30
C ALA A 131 -48.28 31.54 20.84
N GLU A 132 -49.25 32.33 20.38
CA GLU A 132 -50.67 32.17 20.73
C GLU A 132 -51.22 30.82 20.23
N ALA A 133 -50.88 30.41 18.99
CA ALA A 133 -51.30 29.12 18.45
C ALA A 133 -50.71 27.93 19.24
N ALA A 134 -49.44 28.03 19.63
CA ALA A 134 -48.78 27.03 20.46
C ALA A 134 -49.41 26.96 21.87
N ALA A 135 -49.67 28.11 22.48
CA ALA A 135 -50.32 28.19 23.78
C ALA A 135 -51.77 27.65 23.74
N SER A 136 -52.51 27.93 22.66
CA SER A 136 -53.86 27.40 22.43
C SER A 136 -53.87 25.87 22.36
N THR A 137 -52.87 25.28 21.67
CA THR A 137 -52.68 23.83 21.59
C THR A 137 -52.37 23.26 22.98
N SER A 138 -51.43 23.87 23.72
CA SER A 138 -51.10 23.44 25.08
C SER A 138 -52.29 23.52 26.04
N LEU A 139 -53.15 24.53 25.88
CA LEU A 139 -54.39 24.66 26.66
C LEU A 139 -55.39 23.56 26.31
N ALA A 140 -55.57 23.23 25.03
CA ALA A 140 -56.44 22.14 24.59
C ALA A 140 -55.97 20.76 25.10
N ASP A 141 -54.66 20.53 25.08
CA ASP A 141 -54.05 19.30 25.61
C ASP A 141 -54.25 19.18 27.13
N ALA A 142 -54.01 20.27 27.87
CA ALA A 142 -54.23 20.31 29.31
C ALA A 142 -55.71 20.13 29.68
N GLN A 143 -56.64 20.70 28.89
CA GLN A 143 -58.08 20.51 29.07
C GLN A 143 -58.49 19.06 28.83
N THR A 144 -57.91 18.41 27.83
CA THR A 144 -58.15 16.99 27.53
C THR A 144 -57.63 16.10 28.67
N ALA A 145 -56.41 16.35 29.14
CA ALA A 145 -55.81 15.63 30.27
C ALA A 145 -56.64 15.80 31.56
N PHE A 146 -57.14 17.01 31.82
CA PHE A 146 -58.03 17.28 32.96
C PHE A 146 -59.35 16.49 32.86
N ASN A 147 -59.97 16.45 31.67
CA ASN A 147 -61.21 15.69 31.46
C ASN A 147 -60.99 14.18 31.68
N VAL A 148 -59.90 13.63 31.14
CA VAL A 148 -59.54 12.21 31.34
C VAL A 148 -59.32 11.91 32.83
N ALA A 149 -58.57 12.75 33.53
CA ALA A 149 -58.32 12.55 34.96
C ALA A 149 -59.60 12.69 35.80
N ALA A 150 -60.55 13.55 35.39
CA ALA A 150 -61.85 13.68 36.03
C ALA A 150 -62.77 12.45 35.80
N ASP A 151 -62.72 11.87 34.60
CA ASP A 151 -63.43 10.63 34.28
C ASP A 151 -62.83 9.45 35.06
N ASP A 152 -61.50 9.32 35.09
CA ASP A 152 -60.80 8.28 35.87
C ASP A 152 -61.14 8.36 37.37
N LEU A 153 -61.21 9.58 37.93
CA LEU A 153 -61.64 9.79 39.31
C LEU A 153 -63.11 9.42 39.53
N THR A 154 -63.97 9.66 38.55
CA THR A 154 -65.38 9.26 38.59
C THR A 154 -65.52 7.74 38.61
N ASP A 155 -64.81 7.06 37.71
CA ASP A 155 -64.79 5.59 37.63
C ASP A 155 -64.19 4.96 38.91
N ALA A 156 -63.12 5.53 39.46
CA ALA A 156 -62.54 5.06 40.70
C ALA A 156 -63.48 5.26 41.91
N ASN A 157 -64.22 6.36 41.96
CA ASN A 157 -65.26 6.57 42.99
C ASN A 157 -66.42 5.57 42.86
N GLN A 158 -66.81 5.22 41.63
CA GLN A 158 -67.80 4.19 41.39
C GLN A 158 -67.29 2.81 41.81
N ALA A 159 -66.04 2.46 41.49
CA ALA A 159 -65.43 1.19 41.90
C ALA A 159 -65.38 1.04 43.43
N VAL A 160 -65.06 2.11 44.17
CA VAL A 160 -65.14 2.11 45.64
C VAL A 160 -66.58 1.88 46.11
N THR A 161 -67.57 2.50 45.46
CA THR A 161 -68.99 2.32 45.81
C THR A 161 -69.42 0.87 45.59
N ASP A 162 -69.06 0.27 44.44
CA ASP A 162 -69.38 -1.12 44.11
C ASP A 162 -68.69 -2.10 45.07
N ALA A 163 -67.43 -1.84 45.42
CA ALA A 163 -66.70 -2.65 46.40
C ALA A 163 -67.30 -2.54 47.81
N GLN A 164 -67.80 -1.36 48.21
CA GLN A 164 -68.53 -1.19 49.48
C GLN A 164 -69.83 -1.99 49.50
N VAL A 165 -70.57 -2.01 48.38
CA VAL A 165 -71.78 -2.85 48.23
C VAL A 165 -71.41 -4.32 48.33
N ALA A 166 -70.36 -4.78 47.65
CA ALA A 166 -69.90 -6.16 47.71
C ALA A 166 -69.50 -6.58 49.14
N VAL A 167 -68.84 -5.71 49.89
CA VAL A 167 -68.53 -5.96 51.31
C VAL A 167 -69.82 -6.07 52.15
N SER A 168 -70.83 -5.23 51.88
CA SER A 168 -72.12 -5.30 52.57
C SER A 168 -72.87 -6.61 52.25
N ASP A 169 -72.93 -7.00 50.98
CA ASP A 169 -73.60 -8.22 50.53
C ASP A 169 -72.89 -9.47 51.07
N ALA A 170 -71.56 -9.49 51.05
CA ALA A 170 -70.76 -10.56 51.65
C ALA A 170 -70.98 -10.62 53.18
N GLN A 171 -71.13 -9.49 53.86
CA GLN A 171 -71.45 -9.45 55.29
C GLN A 171 -72.85 -9.99 55.57
N ASP A 172 -73.83 -9.70 54.72
CA ASP A 172 -75.18 -10.27 54.83
C ASP A 172 -75.19 -11.78 54.57
N ALA A 173 -74.39 -12.26 53.61
CA ALA A 173 -74.19 -13.69 53.37
C ALA A 173 -73.55 -14.39 54.58
N VAL A 174 -72.53 -13.78 55.20
CA VAL A 174 -71.95 -14.26 56.47
C VAL A 174 -73.00 -14.32 57.57
N ASN A 175 -73.82 -13.28 57.73
CA ASN A 175 -74.89 -13.26 58.74
C ASN A 175 -75.92 -14.38 58.52
N ALA A 176 -76.31 -14.62 57.26
CA ALA A 176 -77.26 -15.68 56.90
C ALA A 176 -76.66 -17.09 57.08
N ALA A 177 -75.42 -17.32 56.64
CA ALA A 177 -74.72 -18.58 56.82
C ALA A 177 -74.47 -18.89 58.31
N GLN A 178 -74.14 -17.87 59.11
CA GLN A 178 -73.99 -17.98 60.56
C GLN A 178 -75.32 -18.39 61.20
N ALA A 179 -76.42 -17.73 60.85
CA ALA A 179 -77.75 -18.08 61.37
C ALA A 179 -78.17 -19.52 61.01
N ALA A 180 -77.85 -19.98 59.79
CA ALA A 180 -78.12 -21.35 59.35
C ALA A 180 -77.29 -22.39 60.11
N TYR A 181 -76.00 -22.11 60.34
CA TYR A 181 -75.12 -22.95 61.15
C TYR A 181 -75.56 -23.00 62.61
N ASP A 182 -75.96 -21.87 63.19
CA ASP A 182 -76.45 -21.79 64.56
C ASP A 182 -77.77 -22.56 64.74
N ALA A 183 -78.63 -22.56 63.72
CA ALA A 183 -79.88 -23.31 63.71
C ALA A 183 -79.65 -24.83 63.55
N ASP A 184 -78.70 -25.24 62.72
CA ASP A 184 -78.37 -26.65 62.47
C ASP A 184 -76.87 -26.84 62.15
N GLN A 185 -76.11 -27.38 63.09
CA GLN A 185 -74.64 -27.46 63.07
C GLN A 185 -74.11 -28.61 62.20
N THR A 186 -74.63 -28.73 60.98
CA THR A 186 -74.15 -29.70 60.01
C THR A 186 -72.78 -29.29 59.46
N THR A 187 -71.99 -30.27 59.04
CA THR A 187 -70.72 -30.02 58.34
C THR A 187 -70.91 -29.18 57.07
N ALA A 188 -72.07 -29.30 56.41
CA ALA A 188 -72.41 -28.49 55.24
C ALA A 188 -72.59 -27.00 55.61
N ASN A 189 -73.29 -26.71 56.71
CA ASN A 189 -73.48 -25.32 57.16
C ASN A 189 -72.19 -24.69 57.68
N LEU A 190 -71.30 -25.48 58.32
CA LEU A 190 -69.96 -25.00 58.72
C LEU A 190 -69.09 -24.64 57.50
N ALA A 191 -69.15 -25.46 56.45
CA ALA A 191 -68.44 -25.18 55.19
C ALA A 191 -68.97 -23.89 54.55
N ALA A 192 -70.29 -23.73 54.44
CA ALA A 192 -70.91 -22.51 53.89
C ALA A 192 -70.56 -21.24 54.69
N LEU A 193 -70.44 -21.33 56.02
CA LEU A 193 -69.99 -20.20 56.85
C LEU A 193 -68.52 -19.85 56.60
N ASN A 194 -67.64 -20.85 56.49
CA ASN A 194 -66.22 -20.62 56.18
C ASN A 194 -66.03 -20.02 54.77
N ASP A 195 -66.81 -20.48 53.79
CA ASP A 195 -66.81 -19.94 52.43
C ASP A 195 -67.28 -18.47 52.44
N ALA A 196 -68.39 -18.15 53.10
CA ALA A 196 -68.87 -16.76 53.21
C ALA A 196 -67.88 -15.83 53.94
N LEU A 197 -67.16 -16.34 54.95
CA LEU A 197 -66.11 -15.58 55.64
C LEU A 197 -64.90 -15.32 54.73
N ALA A 198 -64.55 -16.25 53.85
CA ALA A 198 -63.51 -16.08 52.84
C ALA A 198 -63.95 -15.05 51.79
N ASP A 199 -65.17 -15.16 51.25
CA ASP A 199 -65.74 -14.20 50.30
C ASP A 199 -65.77 -12.77 50.86
N ARG A 200 -66.07 -12.61 52.17
CA ARG A 200 -66.00 -11.30 52.83
C ARG A 200 -64.57 -10.77 52.93
N ALA A 201 -63.58 -11.62 53.20
CA ALA A 201 -62.18 -11.21 53.24
C ALA A 201 -61.71 -10.76 51.86
N ASP A 202 -62.10 -11.47 50.79
CA ASP A 202 -61.81 -11.11 49.41
C ASP A 202 -62.49 -9.79 49.02
N ALA A 203 -63.74 -9.56 49.41
CA ALA A 203 -64.43 -8.29 49.21
C ALA A 203 -63.75 -7.12 49.94
N GLN A 204 -63.21 -7.34 51.15
CA GLN A 204 -62.46 -6.33 51.91
C GLN A 204 -61.12 -5.98 51.24
N LEU A 205 -60.43 -6.95 50.65
CA LEU A 205 -59.23 -6.71 49.86
C LEU A 205 -59.54 -5.91 48.60
N ALA A 206 -60.60 -6.29 47.87
CA ALA A 206 -61.05 -5.55 46.68
C ALA A 206 -61.43 -4.09 47.00
N LEU A 207 -62.02 -3.83 48.18
CA LEU A 207 -62.28 -2.47 48.63
C LEU A 207 -60.99 -1.67 48.90
N ALA A 208 -59.99 -2.28 49.55
CA ALA A 208 -58.70 -1.63 49.77
C ALA A 208 -58.01 -1.29 48.45
N ASP A 209 -58.00 -2.22 47.49
CA ASP A 209 -57.45 -1.99 46.14
C ASP A 209 -58.18 -0.85 45.42
N ALA A 210 -59.52 -0.79 45.51
CA ALA A 210 -60.31 0.31 44.93
C ALA A 210 -60.02 1.67 45.60
N GLU A 211 -59.79 1.70 46.92
CA GLU A 211 -59.44 2.93 47.64
C GLU A 211 -58.05 3.47 47.25
N ASP A 212 -57.08 2.58 47.00
CA ASP A 212 -55.76 2.95 46.48
C ASP A 212 -55.87 3.52 45.06
N VAL A 213 -56.61 2.86 44.15
CA VAL A 213 -56.86 3.36 42.79
C VAL A 213 -57.52 4.75 42.82
N ARG A 214 -58.49 4.98 43.71
CA ARG A 214 -59.12 6.29 43.89
C ARG A 214 -58.12 7.36 44.39
N SER A 215 -57.20 7.00 45.28
CA SER A 215 -56.17 7.93 45.77
C SER A 215 -55.25 8.38 44.63
N ASP A 216 -54.82 7.45 43.78
CA ASP A 216 -53.99 7.75 42.61
C ASP A 216 -54.74 8.61 41.58
N ALA A 217 -56.00 8.28 41.30
CA ALA A 217 -56.86 9.08 40.41
C ALA A 217 -57.08 10.51 40.94
N LEU A 218 -57.25 10.68 42.26
CA LEU A 218 -57.38 12.01 42.88
C LEU A 218 -56.08 12.82 42.77
N ALA A 219 -54.92 12.18 42.93
CA ALA A 219 -53.64 12.85 42.74
C ALA A 219 -53.45 13.30 41.28
N ALA A 220 -53.82 12.44 40.31
CA ALA A 220 -53.78 12.75 38.89
C ALA A 220 -54.72 13.91 38.51
N ALA A 221 -55.95 13.93 39.04
CA ALA A 221 -56.92 15.01 38.81
C ALA A 221 -56.43 16.36 39.36
N ASN A 222 -55.82 16.37 40.55
CA ASN A 222 -55.25 17.60 41.12
C ASN A 222 -54.04 18.11 40.31
N ALA A 223 -53.19 17.22 39.81
CA ALA A 223 -52.07 17.58 38.94
C ALA A 223 -52.57 18.17 37.61
N ALA A 224 -53.50 17.49 36.95
CA ALA A 224 -54.09 17.97 35.69
C ALA A 224 -54.82 19.32 35.85
N SER A 225 -55.45 19.57 37.01
CA SER A 225 -56.07 20.87 37.32
C SER A 225 -55.04 21.99 37.45
N ALA A 226 -53.87 21.71 38.02
CA ALA A 226 -52.78 22.68 38.13
C ALA A 226 -52.18 22.98 36.75
N ASP A 227 -51.98 21.93 35.93
CA ASP A 227 -51.47 22.05 34.56
C ASP A 227 -52.43 22.85 33.67
N LEU A 228 -53.74 22.62 33.77
CA LEU A 228 -54.77 23.39 33.07
C LEU A 228 -54.73 24.88 33.46
N THR A 229 -54.57 25.18 34.75
CA THR A 229 -54.47 26.58 35.22
C THR A 229 -53.20 27.26 34.70
N ALA A 230 -52.07 26.53 34.68
CA ALA A 230 -50.81 27.03 34.14
C ALA A 230 -50.91 27.27 32.62
N ALA A 231 -51.50 26.32 31.87
CA ALA A 231 -51.71 26.45 30.43
C ALA A 231 -52.64 27.63 30.08
N GLN A 232 -53.68 27.88 30.89
CA GLN A 232 -54.56 29.04 30.71
C GLN A 232 -53.79 30.37 30.90
N THR A 233 -52.92 30.44 31.90
CA THR A 233 -52.10 31.64 32.14
C THR A 233 -51.16 31.92 30.96
N VAL A 234 -50.51 30.86 30.44
CA VAL A 234 -49.63 30.97 29.26
C VAL A 234 -50.41 31.41 28.02
N PHE A 235 -51.64 30.93 27.83
CA PHE A 235 -52.50 31.37 26.73
C PHE A 235 -52.89 32.84 26.86
N ASP A 236 -53.33 33.28 28.04
CA ASP A 236 -53.71 34.67 28.28
C ASP A 236 -52.52 35.62 28.07
N ASP A 237 -51.32 35.26 28.56
CA ASP A 237 -50.08 36.01 28.35
C ASP A 237 -49.71 36.11 26.84
N ALA A 238 -49.94 35.04 26.07
CA ALA A 238 -49.67 35.02 24.63
C ALA A 238 -50.67 35.89 23.84
N VAL A 239 -51.94 35.90 24.24
CA VAL A 239 -52.96 36.79 23.66
C VAL A 239 -52.62 38.25 23.92
N ASP A 240 -52.22 38.60 25.15
CA ASP A 240 -51.80 39.97 25.49
C ASP A 240 -50.56 40.39 24.68
N ALA A 241 -49.59 39.49 24.49
CA ALA A 241 -48.42 39.74 23.66
C ALA A 241 -48.76 39.94 22.17
N ARG A 242 -49.74 39.20 21.62
CA ARG A 242 -50.21 39.42 20.24
C ARG A 242 -50.92 40.76 20.09
N ILE A 243 -51.74 41.15 21.06
CA ILE A 243 -52.42 42.45 21.04
C ILE A 243 -51.39 43.58 21.07
N ALA A 244 -50.40 43.51 21.97
CA ALA A 244 -49.33 44.49 22.03
C ALA A 244 -48.55 44.60 20.71
N ALA A 245 -48.18 43.47 20.10
CA ALA A 245 -47.48 43.47 18.81
C ALA A 245 -48.33 44.03 17.66
N ALA A 246 -49.66 43.85 17.69
CA ALA A 246 -50.58 44.42 16.70
C ALA A 246 -50.73 45.94 16.84
N ASP A 247 -50.74 46.45 18.07
CA ASP A 247 -50.72 47.87 18.36
C ASP A 247 -49.39 48.49 17.92
N ASP A 248 -48.26 47.85 18.22
CA ASP A 248 -46.92 48.28 17.79
C ASP A 248 -46.80 48.35 16.25
N LEU A 249 -47.38 47.38 15.53
CA LEU A 249 -47.45 47.41 14.05
C LEU A 249 -48.29 48.60 13.55
N THR A 250 -49.43 48.86 14.20
CA THR A 250 -50.29 50.00 13.86
C THR A 250 -49.55 51.33 14.05
N ASP A 251 -48.82 51.46 15.16
CA ASP A 251 -48.00 52.65 15.46
C ASP A 251 -46.83 52.79 14.47
N ALA A 252 -46.17 51.69 14.09
CA ALA A 252 -45.09 51.69 13.10
C ALA A 252 -45.59 52.11 11.71
N LEU A 253 -46.76 51.62 11.27
CA LEU A 253 -47.39 52.01 10.01
C LEU A 253 -47.76 53.51 9.99
N ALA A 254 -48.34 54.02 11.08
CA ALA A 254 -48.66 55.45 11.20
C ALA A 254 -47.40 56.33 11.19
N ALA A 255 -46.31 55.88 11.82
CA ALA A 255 -45.02 56.55 11.80
C ALA A 255 -44.39 56.53 10.39
N LEU A 256 -44.53 55.42 9.65
CA LEU A 256 -44.10 55.31 8.26
C LEU A 256 -44.85 56.28 7.36
N ASP A 257 -46.18 56.32 7.41
CA ASP A 257 -46.98 57.25 6.62
C ASP A 257 -46.63 58.72 6.96
N THR A 258 -46.40 59.03 8.24
CA THR A 258 -45.95 60.37 8.66
C THR A 258 -44.56 60.71 8.10
N SER A 259 -43.64 59.75 8.13
CA SER A 259 -42.28 59.90 7.61
C SER A 259 -42.30 60.15 6.09
N LEU A 260 -43.07 59.35 5.35
CA LEU A 260 -43.24 59.47 3.90
C LEU A 260 -43.90 60.81 3.52
N ALA A 261 -44.99 61.19 4.19
CA ALA A 261 -45.69 62.45 3.92
C ALA A 261 -44.86 63.71 4.24
N SER A 262 -43.81 63.58 5.07
CA SER A 262 -42.90 64.68 5.40
C SER A 262 -41.74 64.86 4.40
N ASN A 263 -41.60 63.95 3.43
CA ASN A 263 -40.57 64.00 2.39
C ASN A 263 -41.16 64.55 1.08
N ASP A 264 -40.95 65.85 0.83
CA ASP A 264 -41.49 66.54 -0.35
C ASP A 264 -41.02 65.90 -1.68
N ASP A 265 -39.74 65.49 -1.78
CA ASP A 265 -39.20 64.86 -3.00
C ASP A 265 -39.88 63.52 -3.29
N PHE A 266 -40.18 62.73 -2.24
CA PHE A 266 -40.95 61.49 -2.36
C PHE A 266 -42.39 61.75 -2.77
N VAL A 267 -43.05 62.72 -2.14
CA VAL A 267 -44.45 63.08 -2.45
C VAL A 267 -44.58 63.49 -3.92
N ASP A 268 -43.65 64.29 -4.43
CA ASP A 268 -43.64 64.70 -5.83
C ASP A 268 -43.41 63.49 -6.76
N ALA A 269 -42.40 62.66 -6.49
CA ALA A 269 -42.09 61.49 -7.33
C ALA A 269 -43.23 60.46 -7.40
N ILE A 270 -43.87 60.14 -6.27
CA ILE A 270 -44.93 59.14 -6.22
C ILE A 270 -46.26 59.65 -6.81
N THR A 271 -46.53 60.95 -6.68
CA THR A 271 -47.73 61.55 -7.27
C THR A 271 -47.58 61.81 -8.77
N ASP A 272 -46.37 62.13 -9.25
CA ASP A 272 -46.05 62.15 -10.69
C ASP A 272 -46.22 60.77 -11.33
N ALA A 273 -45.96 59.71 -10.58
CA ALA A 273 -46.25 58.33 -10.99
C ALA A 273 -47.75 57.96 -10.93
N GLY A 274 -48.61 58.82 -10.36
CA GLY A 274 -50.06 58.62 -10.28
C GLY A 274 -50.57 57.92 -9.02
N TYR A 275 -49.72 57.72 -8.00
CA TYR A 275 -50.04 56.99 -6.77
C TYR A 275 -50.14 57.93 -5.56
N SER A 276 -50.76 57.44 -4.48
CA SER A 276 -50.87 58.20 -3.22
C SER A 276 -49.54 58.20 -2.46
N ALA A 277 -49.18 59.32 -1.84
CA ALA A 277 -47.98 59.44 -1.01
C ALA A 277 -48.15 58.75 0.37
N SER A 278 -48.23 57.42 0.35
CA SER A 278 -48.38 56.56 1.53
C SER A 278 -47.72 55.21 1.28
N ALA A 279 -47.58 54.39 2.34
CA ALA A 279 -47.11 53.01 2.19
C ALA A 279 -47.97 52.22 1.18
N SER A 280 -49.29 52.42 1.17
CA SER A 280 -50.20 51.76 0.21
C SER A 280 -49.98 52.20 -1.24
N GLY A 281 -49.59 53.45 -1.48
CA GLY A 281 -49.30 53.91 -2.84
C GLY A 281 -47.99 53.36 -3.38
N LEU A 282 -47.00 53.12 -2.51
CA LEU A 282 -45.77 52.41 -2.86
C LEU A 282 -46.03 50.96 -3.22
N THR A 283 -46.86 50.27 -2.44
CA THR A 283 -47.29 48.91 -2.74
C THR A 283 -48.02 48.86 -4.09
N ALA A 284 -48.95 49.78 -4.36
CA ALA A 284 -49.66 49.83 -5.62
C ALA A 284 -48.74 50.06 -6.83
N LEU A 285 -47.75 50.96 -6.72
CA LEU A 285 -46.74 51.16 -7.78
C LEU A 285 -45.90 49.89 -8.02
N GLY A 286 -45.48 49.21 -6.95
CA GLY A 286 -44.74 47.96 -7.05
C GLY A 286 -45.56 46.82 -7.67
N ASP A 287 -46.83 46.68 -7.28
CA ASP A 287 -47.75 45.67 -7.81
C ASP A 287 -48.06 45.88 -9.29
N ASP A 288 -48.29 47.14 -9.70
CA ASP A 288 -48.53 47.49 -11.09
C ASP A 288 -47.26 47.30 -11.95
N ALA A 289 -46.07 47.66 -11.43
CA ALA A 289 -44.79 47.41 -12.10
C ALA A 289 -44.50 45.90 -12.28
N SER A 290 -44.79 45.11 -11.24
CA SER A 290 -44.69 43.64 -11.29
C SER A 290 -45.66 43.05 -12.31
N THR A 291 -46.93 43.49 -12.27
CA THR A 291 -47.96 43.04 -13.21
C THR A 291 -47.60 43.37 -14.66
N ALA A 292 -47.09 44.57 -14.92
CA ALA A 292 -46.64 44.98 -16.26
C ALA A 292 -45.42 44.15 -16.74
N THR A 293 -44.49 43.83 -15.84
CA THR A 293 -43.36 42.96 -16.15
C THR A 293 -43.80 41.52 -16.47
N VAL A 294 -44.76 40.97 -15.71
CA VAL A 294 -45.34 39.65 -15.99
C VAL A 294 -46.10 39.64 -17.31
N ALA A 295 -46.84 40.70 -17.62
CA ALA A 295 -47.51 40.86 -18.91
C ALA A 295 -46.50 40.86 -20.06
N ALA A 296 -45.42 41.64 -19.96
CA ALA A 296 -44.35 41.66 -20.96
C ALA A 296 -43.68 40.29 -21.14
N ALA A 297 -43.43 39.54 -20.05
CA ALA A 297 -42.91 38.19 -20.14
C ALA A 297 -43.89 37.20 -20.79
N THR A 298 -45.19 37.38 -20.57
CA THR A 298 -46.25 36.57 -21.19
C THR A 298 -46.32 36.86 -22.69
N GLU A 299 -46.24 38.13 -23.10
CA GLU A 299 -46.17 38.51 -24.51
C GLU A 299 -44.88 38.01 -25.18
N GLN A 300 -43.75 37.99 -24.46
CA GLN A 300 -42.52 37.38 -24.96
C GLN A 300 -42.67 35.88 -25.18
N GLN A 301 -43.30 35.16 -24.25
CA GLN A 301 -43.59 33.73 -24.43
C GLN A 301 -44.53 33.47 -25.61
N GLN A 302 -45.55 34.31 -25.79
CA GLN A 302 -46.45 34.21 -26.94
C GLN A 302 -45.69 34.47 -28.25
N PHE A 303 -44.84 35.50 -28.30
CA PHE A 303 -43.98 35.80 -29.44
C PHE A 303 -43.01 34.65 -29.75
N ASP A 304 -42.36 34.06 -28.74
CA ASP A 304 -41.48 32.91 -28.91
C ASP A 304 -42.26 31.66 -29.40
N SER A 305 -43.51 31.50 -28.96
CA SER A 305 -44.37 30.37 -29.36
C SER A 305 -44.89 30.46 -30.79
N LEU A 306 -44.93 31.66 -31.39
CA LEU A 306 -45.33 31.86 -32.79
C LEU A 306 -44.42 31.09 -33.77
N ASP A 307 -43.18 30.81 -33.40
CA ASP A 307 -42.19 30.12 -34.25
C ASP A 307 -42.06 28.61 -33.93
N ASP A 308 -42.61 28.14 -32.80
CA ASP A 308 -42.30 26.82 -32.24
C ASP A 308 -42.89 25.66 -33.06
N VAL A 309 -44.07 25.85 -33.65
CA VAL A 309 -44.70 24.83 -34.51
C VAL A 309 -43.94 24.67 -35.84
N ALA A 310 -43.51 25.77 -36.46
CA ALA A 310 -42.70 25.72 -37.68
C ALA A 310 -41.31 25.12 -37.41
N ASN A 311 -40.68 25.50 -36.29
CA ASN A 311 -39.39 24.96 -35.85
C ASN A 311 -39.43 23.46 -35.57
N THR A 312 -40.54 22.95 -35.04
CA THR A 312 -40.75 21.51 -34.84
C THR A 312 -40.71 20.75 -36.17
N PHE A 313 -41.39 21.25 -37.21
CA PHE A 313 -41.36 20.64 -38.54
C PHE A 313 -40.00 20.81 -39.25
N ILE A 314 -39.31 21.93 -39.05
CA ILE A 314 -37.95 22.16 -39.56
C ILE A 314 -36.97 21.15 -38.94
N ARG A 315 -37.00 20.97 -37.61
CA ARG A 315 -36.16 20.01 -36.90
C ARG A 315 -36.46 18.56 -37.30
N ALA A 316 -37.74 18.23 -37.52
CA ALA A 316 -38.12 16.94 -38.10
C ALA A 316 -37.49 16.72 -39.49
N GLN A 317 -37.42 17.76 -40.34
CA GLN A 317 -36.79 17.69 -41.66
C GLN A 317 -35.28 17.46 -41.55
N GLU A 318 -34.61 18.17 -40.66
CA GLU A 318 -33.16 18.07 -40.44
C GLU A 318 -32.72 16.70 -39.91
N VAL A 319 -33.58 16.03 -39.13
CA VAL A 319 -33.27 14.70 -38.58
C VAL A 319 -33.65 13.59 -39.57
N LEU A 320 -34.87 13.62 -40.10
CA LEU A 320 -35.39 12.51 -40.89
C LEU A 320 -34.73 12.43 -42.28
N THR A 321 -34.41 13.56 -42.91
CA THR A 321 -33.82 13.57 -44.27
C THR A 321 -32.44 12.90 -44.29
N PRO A 322 -31.47 13.26 -43.44
CA PRO A 322 -30.18 12.57 -43.39
C PRO A 322 -30.29 11.14 -42.86
N ALA A 323 -31.21 10.87 -41.92
CA ALA A 323 -31.44 9.51 -41.42
C ALA A 323 -31.97 8.55 -42.50
N ALA A 324 -32.75 9.04 -43.46
CA ALA A 324 -33.25 8.24 -44.59
C ALA A 324 -32.13 7.79 -45.55
N GLU A 325 -31.01 8.53 -45.58
CA GLU A 325 -29.81 8.21 -46.37
C GLU A 325 -28.75 7.44 -45.56
N ASN A 326 -29.05 7.08 -44.30
CA ASN A 326 -28.10 6.39 -43.43
C ASN A 326 -27.74 4.99 -43.99
N GLN A 327 -26.48 4.59 -43.84
CA GLN A 327 -25.99 3.29 -44.32
C GLN A 327 -26.61 2.11 -43.56
N ASN A 328 -27.03 2.31 -42.31
CA ASN A 328 -27.77 1.34 -41.54
C ASN A 328 -29.22 1.29 -42.05
N ALA A 329 -29.55 0.19 -42.74
CA ALA A 329 -30.85 -0.03 -43.36
C ALA A 329 -32.04 0.03 -42.37
N ALA A 330 -31.82 -0.27 -41.07
CA ALA A 330 -32.87 -0.16 -40.06
C ALA A 330 -33.16 1.29 -39.69
N ILE A 331 -32.13 2.14 -39.61
CA ILE A 331 -32.27 3.58 -39.37
C ILE A 331 -32.92 4.25 -40.58
N ALA A 332 -32.46 3.91 -41.79
CA ALA A 332 -33.06 4.39 -43.03
C ALA A 332 -34.53 3.98 -43.16
N ALA A 333 -34.86 2.72 -42.82
CA ALA A 333 -36.24 2.23 -42.84
C ALA A 333 -37.11 2.87 -41.74
N ALA A 334 -36.57 3.09 -40.53
CA ALA A 334 -37.29 3.77 -39.45
C ALA A 334 -37.60 5.23 -39.83
N SER A 335 -36.61 5.96 -40.37
CA SER A 335 -36.83 7.32 -40.87
C SER A 335 -37.88 7.35 -41.99
N GLN A 336 -37.81 6.43 -42.96
CA GLN A 336 -38.80 6.33 -44.04
C GLN A 336 -40.19 5.93 -43.54
N ALA A 337 -40.30 5.15 -42.46
CA ALA A 337 -41.57 4.81 -41.85
C ALA A 337 -42.20 6.02 -41.14
N LEU A 338 -41.39 6.84 -40.45
CA LEU A 338 -41.83 8.13 -39.89
C LEU A 338 -42.28 9.12 -40.98
N LEU A 339 -41.64 9.07 -42.15
CA LEU A 339 -42.03 9.86 -43.34
C LEU A 339 -43.24 9.28 -44.11
N GLY A 340 -43.80 8.13 -43.73
CA GLY A 340 -44.83 7.44 -44.53
C GLY A 340 -45.89 6.60 -43.77
N ASP A 341 -45.88 6.57 -42.43
CA ASP A 341 -46.90 5.91 -41.59
C ASP A 341 -47.74 6.95 -40.83
N PRO A 342 -49.07 7.04 -41.08
CA PRO A 342 -49.97 7.96 -40.39
C PRO A 342 -50.14 7.72 -38.88
N ARG A 343 -49.54 6.65 -38.31
CA ARG A 343 -49.64 6.28 -36.89
C ARG A 343 -48.44 6.76 -36.04
N ALA A 344 -47.40 7.33 -36.63
CA ALA A 344 -46.23 7.90 -35.93
C ALA A 344 -46.55 9.29 -35.33
N ASN A 345 -47.71 9.39 -34.64
CA ASN A 345 -48.44 10.65 -34.51
C ASN A 345 -48.55 11.16 -33.07
N GLU A 346 -47.66 10.76 -32.16
CA GLU A 346 -47.80 11.18 -30.75
C GLU A 346 -46.56 11.76 -30.07
N THR A 347 -45.33 11.73 -30.60
CA THR A 347 -44.21 12.30 -29.83
C THR A 347 -42.98 12.70 -30.66
N ASP A 348 -42.43 13.90 -30.38
CA ASP A 348 -41.05 14.31 -30.74
C ASP A 348 -39.99 13.25 -30.39
N PHE A 349 -40.32 12.40 -29.43
CA PHE A 349 -39.54 11.25 -28.97
C PHE A 349 -39.16 10.28 -30.10
N GLU A 350 -40.01 10.06 -31.11
CA GLU A 350 -39.69 9.13 -32.20
C GLU A 350 -38.59 9.71 -33.12
N ILE A 351 -38.63 11.01 -33.38
CA ILE A 351 -37.60 11.74 -34.12
C ILE A 351 -36.30 11.79 -33.31
N GLU A 352 -36.39 12.06 -32.00
CA GLU A 352 -35.24 12.05 -31.10
C GLU A 352 -34.62 10.65 -30.99
N THR A 353 -35.44 9.60 -31.01
CA THR A 353 -34.98 8.21 -31.06
C THR A 353 -34.22 7.92 -32.36
N VAL A 354 -34.72 8.38 -33.50
CA VAL A 354 -34.00 8.25 -34.78
C VAL A 354 -32.69 9.03 -34.76
N ALA A 355 -32.67 10.25 -34.21
CA ALA A 355 -31.44 11.02 -34.04
C ALA A 355 -30.41 10.28 -33.16
N ALA A 356 -30.84 9.71 -32.04
CA ALA A 356 -29.99 8.91 -31.16
C ALA A 356 -29.45 7.66 -31.86
N LEU A 357 -30.27 7.00 -32.68
CA LEU A 357 -29.83 5.84 -33.48
C LEU A 357 -28.76 6.25 -34.50
N VAL A 358 -28.89 7.40 -35.17
CA VAL A 358 -27.88 7.92 -36.11
C VAL A 358 -26.55 8.23 -35.40
N ASP A 359 -26.60 8.85 -34.20
CA ASP A 359 -25.40 9.07 -33.38
C ASP A 359 -24.74 7.75 -32.98
N HIS A 360 -25.53 6.80 -32.48
CA HIS A 360 -25.04 5.49 -32.09
C HIS A 360 -24.37 4.75 -33.26
N GLU A 361 -24.97 4.79 -34.45
CA GLU A 361 -24.38 4.18 -35.64
C GLU A 361 -23.01 4.79 -36.00
N THR A 362 -22.90 6.11 -35.90
CA THR A 362 -21.64 6.84 -36.12
C THR A 362 -20.57 6.39 -35.12
N ARG A 363 -20.93 6.27 -33.84
CA ARG A 363 -20.02 5.81 -32.77
C ARG A 363 -19.64 4.34 -32.92
N ILE A 364 -20.57 3.48 -33.32
CA ILE A 364 -20.30 2.06 -33.59
C ILE A 364 -19.28 1.94 -34.72
N THR A 365 -19.51 2.64 -35.84
CA THR A 365 -18.58 2.63 -36.99
C THR A 365 -17.16 3.08 -36.58
N ALA A 366 -17.05 4.14 -35.76
CA ALA A 366 -15.75 4.60 -35.25
C ALA A 366 -15.07 3.59 -34.31
N ASN A 367 -15.86 2.92 -33.46
CA ASN A 367 -15.35 1.87 -32.57
C ASN A 367 -14.87 0.65 -33.35
N GLU A 368 -15.60 0.23 -34.39
CA GLU A 368 -15.19 -0.87 -35.27
C GLU A 368 -13.85 -0.58 -35.96
N ALA A 369 -13.68 0.63 -36.50
CA ALA A 369 -12.40 1.05 -37.08
C ALA A 369 -11.24 0.99 -36.06
N THR A 370 -11.52 1.39 -34.81
CA THR A 370 -10.53 1.33 -33.71
C THR A 370 -10.17 -0.11 -33.35
N LEU A 371 -11.16 -1.02 -33.31
CA LEU A 371 -10.90 -2.43 -33.03
C LEU A 371 -10.06 -3.10 -34.12
N VAL A 372 -10.26 -2.74 -35.38
CA VAL A 372 -9.43 -3.22 -36.50
C VAL A 372 -7.97 -2.75 -36.38
N ASP A 373 -7.74 -1.50 -35.96
CA ASP A 373 -6.38 -1.01 -35.67
C ASP A 373 -5.74 -1.78 -34.50
N HIS A 374 -6.49 -1.98 -33.42
CA HIS A 374 -6.02 -2.73 -32.26
C HIS A 374 -5.64 -4.17 -32.62
N GLU A 375 -6.45 -4.87 -33.41
CA GLU A 375 -6.16 -6.23 -33.88
C GLU A 375 -4.85 -6.29 -34.68
N THR A 376 -4.63 -5.30 -35.54
CA THR A 376 -3.38 -5.16 -36.31
C THR A 376 -2.17 -4.99 -35.39
N ARG A 377 -2.28 -4.14 -34.38
CA ARG A 377 -1.21 -3.87 -33.41
C ARG A 377 -0.93 -5.06 -32.50
N ILE A 378 -1.97 -5.79 -32.07
CA ILE A 378 -1.84 -7.01 -31.28
C ILE A 378 -1.07 -8.06 -32.08
N THR A 379 -1.48 -8.31 -33.33
CA THR A 379 -0.79 -9.25 -34.23
C THR A 379 0.69 -8.89 -34.41
N ALA A 380 1.02 -7.60 -34.58
CA ALA A 380 2.40 -7.14 -34.70
C ALA A 380 3.21 -7.35 -33.41
N ASN A 381 2.59 -7.10 -32.25
CA ASN A 381 3.22 -7.34 -30.95
C ASN A 381 3.47 -8.82 -30.69
N GLU A 382 2.52 -9.70 -31.04
CA GLU A 382 2.69 -11.15 -30.94
C GLU A 382 3.87 -11.63 -31.80
N ALA A 383 3.99 -11.15 -33.03
CA ALA A 383 5.14 -11.48 -33.88
C ALA A 383 6.47 -11.01 -33.27
N THR A 384 6.49 -9.85 -32.62
CA THR A 384 7.68 -9.32 -31.92
C THR A 384 8.04 -10.19 -30.71
N LEU A 385 7.04 -10.65 -29.95
CA LEU A 385 7.27 -11.53 -28.80
C LEU A 385 7.85 -12.88 -29.25
N VAL A 386 7.40 -13.43 -30.38
CA VAL A 386 7.99 -14.64 -30.96
C VAL A 386 9.47 -14.44 -31.34
N ASP A 387 9.83 -13.33 -32.00
CA ASP A 387 11.24 -13.00 -32.29
C ASP A 387 12.09 -12.90 -31.02
N HIS A 388 11.54 -12.24 -29.98
CA HIS A 388 12.23 -12.13 -28.70
C HIS A 388 12.46 -13.49 -28.05
N GLU A 389 11.49 -14.40 -28.11
CA GLU A 389 11.61 -15.76 -27.57
C GLU A 389 12.71 -16.56 -28.29
N ASP A 390 12.80 -16.46 -29.62
CA ASP A 390 13.85 -17.11 -30.41
C ASP A 390 15.25 -16.57 -30.05
N ARG A 391 15.36 -15.25 -29.83
CA ARG A 391 16.61 -14.62 -29.41
C ARG A 391 17.01 -15.02 -27.99
N ILE A 392 16.05 -15.14 -27.07
CA ILE A 392 16.29 -15.63 -25.71
C ILE A 392 16.80 -17.07 -25.76
N THR A 393 16.12 -17.95 -26.49
CA THR A 393 16.54 -19.35 -26.69
C THR A 393 17.98 -19.46 -27.21
N THR A 394 18.32 -18.62 -28.20
CA THR A 394 19.69 -18.56 -28.75
C THR A 394 20.71 -18.12 -27.70
N ASN A 395 20.38 -17.10 -26.91
CA ASN A 395 21.25 -16.59 -25.85
C ASN A 395 21.45 -17.62 -24.73
N GLU A 396 20.41 -18.35 -24.33
CA GLU A 396 20.51 -19.44 -23.35
C GLU A 396 21.48 -20.53 -23.82
N ALA A 397 21.39 -20.95 -25.09
CA ALA A 397 22.32 -21.93 -25.67
C ALA A 397 23.77 -21.42 -25.68
N ASN A 398 23.98 -20.14 -26.00
CA ASN A 398 25.31 -19.50 -25.97
C ASN A 398 25.88 -19.44 -24.54
N ILE A 399 25.05 -19.10 -23.55
CA ILE A 399 25.45 -19.07 -22.14
C ILE A 399 25.86 -20.47 -21.69
N ALA A 400 25.07 -21.50 -21.99
CA ALA A 400 25.40 -22.88 -21.63
C ALA A 400 26.75 -23.34 -22.24
N SER A 401 26.99 -23.01 -23.51
CA SER A 401 28.25 -23.29 -24.20
C SER A 401 29.44 -22.58 -23.54
N ASN A 402 29.27 -21.30 -23.19
CA ASN A 402 30.31 -20.53 -22.50
C ASN A 402 30.59 -21.09 -21.10
N THR A 403 29.57 -21.48 -20.34
CA THR A 403 29.73 -22.14 -19.05
C THR A 403 30.56 -23.41 -19.17
N ALA A 404 30.24 -24.27 -20.14
CA ALA A 404 31.02 -25.49 -20.37
C ALA A 404 32.50 -25.20 -20.70
N ARG A 405 32.76 -24.18 -21.52
CA ARG A 405 34.14 -23.74 -21.85
C ARG A 405 34.89 -23.24 -20.63
N ILE A 406 34.22 -22.50 -19.74
CA ILE A 406 34.81 -22.01 -18.49
C ILE A 406 35.19 -23.18 -17.58
N THR A 407 34.31 -24.17 -17.40
CA THR A 407 34.61 -25.36 -16.59
C THR A 407 35.83 -26.13 -17.10
N VAL A 408 35.97 -26.28 -18.42
CA VAL A 408 37.15 -26.91 -19.03
C VAL A 408 38.41 -26.09 -18.76
N ALA A 409 38.33 -24.77 -18.90
CA ALA A 409 39.46 -23.87 -18.63
C ALA A 409 39.89 -23.92 -17.16
N GLU A 410 38.94 -23.93 -16.22
CA GLU A 410 39.20 -24.07 -14.78
C GLU A 410 39.92 -25.39 -14.47
N THR A 411 39.43 -26.51 -15.02
CA THR A 411 40.06 -27.82 -14.85
C THR A 411 41.50 -27.82 -15.36
N THR A 412 41.73 -27.24 -16.54
CA THR A 412 43.08 -27.12 -17.13
C THR A 412 44.02 -26.29 -16.26
N LEU A 413 43.53 -25.22 -15.64
CA LEU A 413 44.33 -24.38 -14.74
C LEU A 413 44.74 -25.13 -13.47
N VAL A 414 43.84 -25.94 -12.90
CA VAL A 414 44.17 -26.81 -11.75
C VAL A 414 45.26 -27.81 -12.13
N GLU A 415 45.13 -28.50 -13.27
CA GLU A 415 46.17 -29.42 -13.74
C GLU A 415 47.53 -28.73 -13.95
N HIS A 416 47.51 -27.51 -14.48
CA HIS A 416 48.73 -26.71 -14.62
C HIS A 416 49.35 -26.34 -13.26
N ASP A 417 48.54 -25.97 -12.27
CA ASP A 417 49.01 -25.63 -10.92
C ASP A 417 49.65 -26.84 -10.21
N GLU A 418 49.03 -28.02 -10.32
CA GLU A 418 49.58 -29.27 -9.82
C GLU A 418 50.93 -29.61 -10.47
N ARG A 419 51.03 -29.44 -11.79
CA ARG A 419 52.28 -29.66 -12.54
C ARG A 419 53.38 -28.68 -12.12
N ILE A 420 53.03 -27.41 -11.91
CA ILE A 420 53.97 -26.39 -11.43
C ILE A 420 54.49 -26.77 -10.04
N THR A 421 53.59 -27.18 -9.13
CA THR A 421 53.95 -27.61 -7.78
C THR A 421 54.88 -28.82 -7.81
N ALA A 422 54.53 -29.86 -8.59
CA ALA A 422 55.35 -31.06 -8.73
C ALA A 422 56.74 -30.74 -9.29
N ASN A 423 56.81 -29.90 -10.32
CA ASN A 423 58.08 -29.45 -10.89
C ASN A 423 58.91 -28.66 -9.87
N SER A 424 58.28 -27.78 -9.08
CA SER A 424 58.96 -27.02 -8.03
C SER A 424 59.58 -27.94 -6.98
N THR A 425 58.84 -28.96 -6.51
CA THR A 425 59.37 -29.95 -5.56
C THR A 425 60.53 -30.74 -6.15
N ALA A 426 60.41 -31.19 -7.40
CA ALA A 426 61.47 -31.93 -8.07
C ALA A 426 62.76 -31.11 -8.21
N ILE A 427 62.64 -29.82 -8.54
CA ILE A 427 63.78 -28.89 -8.62
C ILE A 427 64.49 -28.77 -7.27
N VAL A 428 63.73 -28.62 -6.17
CA VAL A 428 64.31 -28.54 -4.81
C VAL A 428 65.03 -29.83 -4.43
N ALA A 429 64.41 -30.99 -4.66
CA ALA A 429 65.01 -32.29 -4.32
C ALA A 429 66.30 -32.56 -5.11
N GLU A 430 66.33 -32.20 -6.40
CA GLU A 430 67.55 -32.29 -7.22
C GLU A 430 68.63 -31.35 -6.69
N ALA A 431 68.28 -30.12 -6.31
CA ALA A 431 69.23 -29.15 -5.74
C ALA A 431 69.85 -29.65 -4.42
N GLU A 432 69.04 -30.24 -3.52
CA GLU A 432 69.53 -30.84 -2.27
C GLU A 432 70.43 -32.05 -2.54
N THR A 433 70.04 -32.92 -3.47
CA THR A 433 70.84 -34.09 -3.86
C THR A 433 72.21 -33.68 -4.41
N ARG A 434 72.24 -32.65 -5.26
CA ARG A 434 73.51 -32.09 -5.77
C ARG A 434 74.36 -31.48 -4.66
N ALA A 435 73.76 -30.70 -3.76
CA ALA A 435 74.50 -30.11 -2.64
C ALA A 435 75.12 -31.18 -1.72
N ALA A 436 74.41 -32.28 -1.47
CA ALA A 436 74.93 -33.42 -0.72
C ALA A 436 76.08 -34.12 -1.45
N ALA A 437 75.93 -34.37 -2.77
CA ALA A 437 76.97 -34.97 -3.59
C ALA A 437 78.24 -34.10 -3.63
N ASP A 438 78.08 -32.78 -3.77
CA ASP A 438 79.19 -31.82 -3.75
C ASP A 438 79.92 -31.83 -2.40
N THR A 439 79.19 -31.94 -1.28
CA THR A 439 79.75 -32.05 0.07
C THR A 439 80.57 -33.33 0.24
N MET A 440 80.02 -34.48 -0.17
CA MET A 440 80.73 -35.76 -0.11
C MET A 440 82.00 -35.76 -0.95
N LEU A 441 81.95 -35.17 -2.14
CA LEU A 441 83.12 -35.04 -3.01
C LEU A 441 84.20 -34.17 -2.34
N LEU A 442 83.81 -33.06 -1.72
CA LEU A 442 84.74 -32.18 -1.01
C LEU A 442 85.42 -32.89 0.18
N GLU A 443 84.67 -33.67 0.95
CA GLU A 443 85.20 -34.47 2.05
C GLU A 443 86.18 -35.56 1.56
N ALA A 444 85.82 -36.28 0.49
CA ALA A 444 86.68 -37.31 -0.10
C ALA A 444 88.00 -36.72 -0.61
N ILE A 445 87.95 -35.57 -1.30
CA ILE A 445 89.15 -34.85 -1.75
C ILE A 445 90.01 -34.46 -0.55
N THR A 446 89.41 -33.93 0.52
CA THR A 446 90.13 -33.51 1.73
C THR A 446 90.80 -34.70 2.43
N SER A 447 90.12 -35.85 2.50
CA SER A 447 90.67 -37.08 3.08
C SER A 447 91.87 -37.60 2.29
N GLU A 448 91.75 -37.68 0.97
CA GLU A 448 92.83 -38.08 0.07
C GLU A 448 94.03 -37.12 0.19
N GLN A 449 93.79 -35.81 0.26
CA GLN A 449 94.85 -34.82 0.50
C GLN A 449 95.60 -35.09 1.81
N ASN A 450 94.89 -35.37 2.90
CA ASN A 450 95.50 -35.69 4.20
C ASN A 450 96.27 -37.02 4.17
N ALA A 451 95.73 -38.05 3.51
CA ALA A 451 96.39 -39.34 3.35
C ALA A 451 97.70 -39.22 2.57
N ARG A 452 97.71 -38.43 1.49
CA ARG A 452 98.92 -38.12 0.72
C ARG A 452 99.96 -37.42 1.57
N ILE A 453 99.57 -36.37 2.32
CA ILE A 453 100.48 -35.67 3.23
C ILE A 453 101.09 -36.65 4.26
N ALA A 454 100.28 -37.55 4.83
CA ALA A 454 100.76 -38.54 5.79
C ALA A 454 101.73 -39.55 5.16
N ALA A 455 101.43 -40.04 3.95
CA ALA A 455 102.30 -40.92 3.20
C ALA A 455 103.64 -40.26 2.87
N ASP A 456 103.62 -38.99 2.44
CA ASP A 456 104.82 -38.20 2.16
C ASP A 456 105.68 -38.02 3.42
N ASN A 457 105.06 -37.73 4.58
CA ASN A 457 105.75 -37.64 5.87
C ASN A 457 106.39 -38.98 6.29
N ALA A 458 105.69 -40.09 6.09
CA ALA A 458 106.21 -41.42 6.40
C ALA A 458 107.41 -41.77 5.48
N MET A 459 107.32 -41.43 4.19
CA MET A 459 108.40 -41.62 3.24
C MET A 459 109.62 -40.79 3.62
N MET A 460 109.44 -39.52 4.00
CA MET A 460 110.52 -38.68 4.53
C MET A 460 111.19 -39.31 5.76
N ALA A 461 110.42 -39.87 6.69
CA ALA A 461 110.97 -40.55 7.88
C ALA A 461 111.78 -41.81 7.51
N GLN A 462 111.30 -42.61 6.55
CA GLN A 462 112.03 -43.77 6.04
C GLN A 462 113.34 -43.36 5.37
N ILE A 463 113.33 -42.30 4.56
CA ILE A 463 114.54 -41.75 3.93
C ILE A 463 115.55 -41.33 5.00
N ASN A 464 115.12 -40.65 6.06
CA ASN A 464 115.99 -40.26 7.17
C ASN A 464 116.56 -41.48 7.91
N ASN A 465 115.76 -42.52 8.15
CA ASN A 465 116.23 -43.75 8.78
C ASN A 465 117.25 -44.48 7.90
N LEU A 466 116.99 -44.58 6.60
CA LEU A 466 117.91 -45.16 5.64
C LEU A 466 119.22 -44.37 5.62
N GLY A 467 119.16 -43.03 5.62
CA GLY A 467 120.33 -42.17 5.76
C GLY A 467 121.16 -42.51 7.01
N GLY A 468 120.52 -42.70 8.17
CA GLY A 468 121.20 -43.14 9.39
C GLY A 468 121.82 -44.53 9.29
N ARG A 469 121.10 -45.51 8.73
CA ARG A 469 121.61 -46.89 8.55
C ARG A 469 122.79 -46.95 7.59
N VAL A 470 122.73 -46.20 6.49
CA VAL A 470 123.83 -46.08 5.53
C VAL A 470 125.05 -45.49 6.23
N GLY A 471 124.89 -44.43 7.03
CA GLY A 471 125.97 -43.88 7.83
C GLY A 471 126.61 -44.89 8.81
N VAL A 472 125.82 -45.78 9.42
CA VAL A 472 126.36 -46.88 10.26
C VAL A 472 127.09 -47.93 9.42
N LEU A 473 126.56 -48.30 8.25
CA LEU A 473 127.25 -49.23 7.35
C LEU A 473 128.60 -48.68 6.89
N GLU A 474 128.65 -47.40 6.51
CA GLU A 474 129.89 -46.71 6.15
C GLU A 474 130.92 -46.80 7.28
N SER A 475 130.51 -46.56 8.53
CA SER A 475 131.40 -46.70 9.69
C SER A 475 131.87 -48.15 9.93
N ARG A 476 130.99 -49.15 9.77
CA ARG A 476 131.35 -50.57 9.93
C ARG A 476 132.28 -51.07 8.83
N MET A 477 132.11 -50.60 7.60
CA MET A 477 132.97 -50.96 6.48
C MET A 477 134.41 -50.49 6.75
N ASN A 478 134.56 -49.27 7.27
CA ASN A 478 135.86 -48.75 7.69
C ASN A 478 136.54 -49.62 8.79
N ASP A 479 135.80 -50.07 9.81
CA ASP A 479 136.36 -50.97 10.86
C ASP A 479 136.69 -52.37 10.32
N PHE A 480 135.91 -52.88 9.36
CA PHE A 480 136.17 -54.18 8.74
C PHE A 480 137.46 -54.16 7.91
N ASP A 481 137.68 -53.10 7.13
CA ASP A 481 138.91 -52.92 6.36
C ASP A 481 140.14 -52.85 7.27
N ASP A 482 140.06 -52.13 8.40
CA ASP A 482 141.13 -52.09 9.41
C ASP A 482 141.42 -53.47 10.01
N ARG A 483 140.39 -54.24 10.35
CA ARG A 483 140.56 -55.60 10.90
C ARG A 483 141.14 -56.58 9.88
N LEU A 484 140.73 -56.50 8.62
CA LEU A 484 141.29 -57.34 7.54
C LEU A 484 142.79 -57.10 7.37
N ALA A 485 143.23 -55.84 7.39
CA ALA A 485 144.65 -55.51 7.35
C ALA A 485 145.41 -56.18 8.52
N SER A 486 144.83 -56.15 9.73
CA SER A 486 145.43 -56.74 10.93
C SER A 486 145.44 -58.27 10.95
N SER A 487 144.39 -58.92 10.47
CA SER A 487 144.35 -60.37 10.29
C SER A 487 145.38 -60.85 9.26
N THR A 488 145.58 -60.10 8.18
CA THR A 488 146.59 -60.42 7.16
C THR A 488 148.00 -60.29 7.74
N ALA A 489 148.29 -59.24 8.51
CA ALA A 489 149.55 -59.11 9.24
C ALA A 489 149.78 -60.31 10.19
N THR A 490 148.73 -60.80 10.84
CA THR A 490 148.79 -61.97 11.74
C THR A 490 149.08 -63.27 11.01
N ALA A 491 148.47 -63.47 9.84
CA ALA A 491 148.75 -64.64 9.00
C ALA A 491 150.21 -64.64 8.51
N ILE A 492 150.75 -63.48 8.12
CA ILE A 492 152.17 -63.32 7.76
C ILE A 492 153.06 -63.66 8.97
N ALA A 493 152.74 -63.16 10.16
CA ALA A 493 153.48 -63.45 11.39
C ALA A 493 153.51 -64.96 11.68
N LEU A 494 152.41 -65.68 11.46
CA LEU A 494 152.35 -67.12 11.69
C LEU A 494 153.23 -67.91 10.72
N GLY A 495 153.41 -67.50 9.47
CA GLY A 495 154.01 -68.28 8.37
C GLY A 495 155.39 -68.91 8.62
N GLY A 496 156.34 -68.19 9.23
CA GLY A 496 157.79 -68.44 9.10
C GLY A 496 158.47 -69.52 9.96
N MET A 497 157.86 -70.69 10.20
CA MET A 497 158.49 -71.76 11.00
C MET A 497 159.27 -72.76 10.12
N GLY A 498 160.58 -72.90 10.35
CA GLY A 498 161.42 -73.98 9.81
C GLY A 498 161.85 -74.96 10.90
N PHE A 499 162.16 -76.21 10.54
CA PHE A 499 162.59 -77.25 11.48
C PHE A 499 164.12 -77.34 11.54
N LEU A 500 164.73 -77.38 12.73
CA LEU A 500 166.19 -77.53 12.88
C LEU A 500 166.60 -79.01 12.69
N PRO A 501 167.73 -79.33 12.04
CA PRO A 501 168.23 -80.70 11.92
C PRO A 501 168.49 -81.34 13.28
N ASP A 502 168.22 -82.65 13.41
CA ASP A 502 168.45 -83.48 14.61
C ASP A 502 167.77 -83.03 15.92
N THR A 503 166.78 -82.14 15.89
CA THR A 503 165.95 -81.83 17.08
C THR A 503 164.58 -82.49 17.04
N THR A 504 164.11 -82.95 18.20
CA THR A 504 162.77 -83.52 18.40
C THR A 504 161.71 -82.47 18.75
N PHE A 505 162.13 -81.27 19.17
CA PHE A 505 161.27 -80.13 19.50
C PHE A 505 161.88 -78.81 18.98
N ASN A 506 161.05 -77.90 18.46
CA ASN A 506 161.45 -76.55 18.05
C ASN A 506 160.44 -75.49 18.52
N LEU A 507 160.92 -74.29 18.83
CA LEU A 507 160.12 -73.11 19.18
C LEU A 507 160.65 -71.89 18.40
N ALA A 508 159.75 -71.19 17.73
CA ALA A 508 160.02 -69.99 16.93
C ALA A 508 159.06 -68.86 17.31
N VAL A 509 159.53 -67.61 17.24
CA VAL A 509 158.73 -66.40 17.42
C VAL A 509 158.93 -65.52 16.19
N SER A 510 157.86 -64.97 15.64
CA SER A 510 157.86 -64.25 14.37
C SER A 510 156.90 -63.06 14.40
N GLY A 511 157.22 -62.00 13.64
CA GLY A 511 156.39 -60.81 13.48
C GLY A 511 155.90 -60.67 12.04
N GLY A 512 154.77 -59.99 11.85
CA GLY A 512 154.19 -59.73 10.53
C GLY A 512 153.66 -58.30 10.43
N PHE A 513 153.69 -57.75 9.22
CA PHE A 513 153.20 -56.41 8.92
C PHE A 513 152.43 -56.41 7.60
N TYR A 514 151.31 -55.68 7.52
CA TYR A 514 150.49 -55.53 6.31
C TYR A 514 149.65 -54.25 6.40
N GLU A 515 149.74 -53.35 5.42
CA GLU A 515 148.95 -52.10 5.33
C GLU A 515 148.86 -51.28 6.66
N GLY A 516 150.00 -51.10 7.32
CA GLY A 516 150.10 -50.38 8.59
C GLY A 516 149.60 -51.15 9.82
N ALA A 517 149.09 -52.36 9.63
CA ALA A 517 148.83 -53.30 10.72
C ALA A 517 150.09 -54.12 11.05
N ASN A 518 150.30 -54.37 12.33
CA ASN A 518 151.43 -55.13 12.86
C ASN A 518 150.89 -56.33 13.63
N ALA A 519 151.60 -57.45 13.65
CA ALA A 519 151.22 -58.65 14.38
C ALA A 519 152.43 -59.44 14.87
N ILE A 520 152.21 -60.29 15.87
CA ILE A 520 153.21 -61.17 16.44
C ILE A 520 152.67 -62.60 16.57
N ALA A 521 153.53 -63.59 16.42
CA ALA A 521 153.18 -65.00 16.57
C ALA A 521 154.29 -65.80 17.27
N ALA A 522 153.87 -66.83 18.01
CA ALA A 522 154.70 -67.87 18.59
C ALA A 522 154.31 -69.22 17.99
N ASN A 523 155.30 -70.04 17.68
CA ASN A 523 155.22 -71.18 16.80
C ASN A 523 156.02 -72.32 17.47
N ALA A 524 155.43 -73.48 17.75
CA ALA A 524 156.09 -74.67 18.27
C ALA A 524 155.96 -75.88 17.33
N GLY A 525 156.94 -76.78 17.30
CA GLY A 525 156.89 -77.99 16.48
C GLY A 525 157.53 -79.20 17.17
N PHE A 526 156.98 -80.38 16.90
CA PHE A 526 157.38 -81.67 17.46
C PHE A 526 157.65 -82.67 16.34
N ARG A 527 158.81 -83.33 16.35
CA ARG A 527 159.20 -84.32 15.34
C ARG A 527 158.78 -85.71 15.81
N VAL A 528 157.93 -86.37 15.03
CA VAL A 528 157.39 -87.71 15.37
C VAL A 528 158.25 -88.82 14.76
N SER A 529 158.87 -88.53 13.61
CA SER A 529 159.90 -89.39 12.98
C SER A 529 160.85 -88.54 12.14
N ASP A 530 161.94 -89.11 11.64
CA ASP A 530 162.93 -88.40 10.81
C ASP A 530 162.30 -87.68 9.60
N ASN A 531 161.15 -88.19 9.13
CA ASN A 531 160.44 -87.72 7.94
C ASN A 531 159.09 -87.02 8.25
N ILE A 532 158.68 -86.90 9.52
CA ILE A 532 157.37 -86.32 9.90
C ILE A 532 157.49 -85.40 11.11
N ALA A 533 156.98 -84.16 10.98
CA ALA A 533 156.87 -83.20 12.07
C ALA A 533 155.48 -82.56 12.17
N ILE A 534 155.01 -82.29 13.38
CA ILE A 534 153.77 -81.56 13.67
C ILE A 534 154.15 -80.15 14.12
N THR A 535 153.45 -79.14 13.62
CA THR A 535 153.65 -77.73 13.96
C THR A 535 152.36 -77.10 14.47
N ALA A 536 152.47 -76.16 15.40
CA ALA A 536 151.38 -75.36 15.91
C ALA A 536 151.87 -73.92 16.11
N GLY A 537 151.01 -72.93 15.90
CA GLY A 537 151.35 -71.53 16.14
C GLY A 537 150.14 -70.72 16.54
N VAL A 538 150.37 -69.68 17.34
CA VAL A 538 149.38 -68.69 17.75
C VAL A 538 149.96 -67.30 17.55
N GLY A 539 149.17 -66.38 17.01
CA GLY A 539 149.60 -65.01 16.80
C GLY A 539 148.43 -64.04 16.76
N GLY A 540 148.68 -62.76 16.96
CA GLY A 540 147.64 -61.74 16.94
C GLY A 540 148.17 -60.37 16.52
N GLY A 541 147.26 -59.57 15.96
CA GLY A 541 147.54 -58.20 15.57
C GLY A 541 147.70 -57.26 16.77
N LEU A 542 148.65 -56.35 16.69
CA LEU A 542 149.03 -55.38 17.72
C LEU A 542 148.27 -54.04 17.58
N ASN A 543 147.68 -53.76 16.43
CA ASN A 543 146.86 -52.57 16.14
C ASN A 543 145.76 -52.86 15.10
N LYS A 544 144.92 -51.86 14.79
CA LYS A 544 143.80 -51.96 13.83
C LYS A 544 142.82 -53.10 14.13
N GLY A 545 142.47 -53.27 15.41
CA GLY A 545 141.45 -54.25 15.83
C GLY A 545 141.86 -55.73 15.69
N GLY A 546 143.15 -56.00 15.53
CA GLY A 546 143.72 -57.34 15.35
C GLY A 546 143.23 -58.38 16.35
N LYS A 547 142.76 -59.51 15.82
CA LYS A 547 142.36 -60.67 16.62
C LYS A 547 143.46 -61.72 16.61
N VAL A 548 143.41 -62.61 17.60
CA VAL A 548 144.34 -63.73 17.71
C VAL A 548 143.88 -64.84 16.76
N GLY A 549 144.80 -65.35 15.95
CA GLY A 549 144.64 -66.53 15.11
C GLY A 549 145.64 -67.62 15.51
N GLY A 550 145.39 -68.83 15.07
CA GLY A 550 146.31 -69.94 15.25
C GLY A 550 146.36 -70.84 14.03
N ARG A 551 147.40 -71.65 13.94
CA ARG A 551 147.58 -72.67 12.90
C ARG A 551 148.08 -73.96 13.52
N VAL A 552 147.74 -75.08 12.90
CA VAL A 552 148.33 -76.39 13.18
C VAL A 552 148.62 -77.03 11.82
N GLY A 553 149.76 -77.68 11.68
CA GLY A 553 150.20 -78.27 10.43
C GLY A 553 151.01 -79.54 10.66
N VAL A 554 151.17 -80.31 9.59
CA VAL A 554 152.05 -81.48 9.54
C VAL A 554 152.98 -81.31 8.35
N ILE A 555 154.27 -81.58 8.56
CA ILE A 555 155.33 -81.45 7.58
C ILE A 555 155.85 -82.86 7.30
N PHE A 556 155.96 -83.19 6.02
CA PHE A 556 156.57 -84.43 5.54
C PHE A 556 157.86 -84.10 4.80
N GLY A 557 158.92 -84.86 5.04
CA GLY A 557 160.19 -84.77 4.32
C GLY A 557 160.56 -86.12 3.71
N TRP A 558 161.10 -86.12 2.48
CA TRP A 558 161.54 -87.32 1.77
C TRP A 558 162.93 -87.11 1.17
#